data_AF-A0A3D4Q0Q7-F1
#
_entry.id   AF-A0A3D4Q0Q7-F1
#
_cell.length_a   1.000
_cell.length_b   1.000
_cell.length_c   1.000
_cell.angle_alpha   90.00
_cell.angle_beta   90.00
_cell.angle_gamma   90.00
#
_symmetry.space_group_name_H-M   'P 1'
#
loop_
_entity.id
_entity.type
_entity.pdbx_description
1 polymer ?
#
loop_
_entity_poly.entity_id
_entity_poly.type
_entity_poly.pdbx_seq_one_letter_code
_entity_poly.pdbx_strand_id
1 'polypeptide(L)'
;MATLLYIHGFLSSPLSFKAQQTAQWLAVNHPEIEFLCPQLTPYPADAQKLLESAIEGRLPGSVYLMGSSLGGFWATWLAEKYNLRAILINPAVRPQDFMPAYLEVDLKSYHTDDSYRLSAHHIDEIIAVDVPVVRPNNYWLLV
;
A
#
# COMPACT_ATOMS: atom_id res chain seq x y z
N MET A 1 -5.53 -18.78 9.50
CA MET A 1 -5.04 -17.58 10.22
C MET A 1 -5.37 -16.38 9.36
N ALA A 2 -5.86 -15.28 9.95
CA ALA A 2 -6.13 -14.07 9.17
C ALA A 2 -4.84 -13.27 9.01
N THR A 3 -4.65 -12.63 7.86
CA THR A 3 -3.51 -11.77 7.57
C THR A 3 -3.98 -10.35 7.31
N LEU A 4 -3.37 -9.37 7.98
CA LEU A 4 -3.53 -7.95 7.66
C LEU A 4 -2.28 -7.44 6.95
N LEU A 5 -2.40 -7.07 5.67
CA LEU A 5 -1.36 -6.38 4.92
C LEU A 5 -1.55 -4.86 5.07
N TYR A 6 -0.65 -4.23 5.83
CA TYR A 6 -0.52 -2.78 5.91
C TYR A 6 0.40 -2.25 4.80
N ILE A 7 -0.12 -1.33 4.00
CA ILE A 7 0.53 -0.69 2.87
C ILE A 7 0.80 0.78 3.23
N HIS A 8 2.08 1.11 3.42
CA HIS A 8 2.50 2.46 3.79
C HIS A 8 2.47 3.43 2.60
N GLY A 9 2.56 4.73 2.91
CA GLY A 9 2.54 5.80 1.91
C GLY A 9 3.86 5.95 1.14
N PHE A 10 3.87 6.94 0.25
CA PHE A 10 5.03 7.31 -0.59
C PHE A 10 6.24 7.67 0.27
N LEU A 11 7.44 7.17 -0.12
CA LEU A 11 8.73 7.36 0.58
C LEU A 11 8.71 6.96 2.07
N SER A 12 7.68 6.23 2.50
CA SER A 12 7.52 5.77 3.86
C SER A 12 8.15 4.39 4.05
N SER A 13 7.89 3.77 5.20
CA SER A 13 8.41 2.44 5.52
C SER A 13 7.51 1.74 6.54
N PRO A 14 7.82 0.47 6.88
CA PRO A 14 7.20 -0.23 8.00
C PRO A 14 7.39 0.48 9.35
N LEU A 15 8.34 1.42 9.45
CA LEU A 15 8.60 2.23 10.64
C LEU A 15 7.61 3.41 10.78
N SER A 16 6.70 3.61 9.83
CA SER A 16 5.71 4.68 9.93
C SER A 16 4.88 4.54 11.22
N PHE A 17 4.55 5.68 11.84
CA PHE A 17 3.81 5.70 13.10
C PHE A 17 2.52 4.86 13.06
N LYS A 18 1.76 4.95 11.98
CA LYS A 18 0.50 4.20 11.81
C LYS A 18 0.72 2.70 11.67
N ALA A 19 1.75 2.27 10.93
CA ALA A 19 2.11 0.86 10.82
C ALA A 19 2.53 0.29 12.18
N GLN A 20 3.41 1.01 12.90
CA GLN A 20 3.89 0.60 14.23
C GLN A 20 2.76 0.56 15.26
N GLN A 21 1.90 1.58 15.29
CA GLN A 21 0.73 1.60 16.17
C GLN A 21 -0.22 0.42 15.90
N THR A 22 -0.48 0.12 14.61
CA THR A 22 -1.33 -1.01 14.22
C THR A 22 -0.71 -2.34 14.63
N ALA A 23 0.58 -2.53 14.37
CA ALA A 23 1.31 -3.75 14.73
C ALA A 23 1.31 -4.00 16.24
N GLN A 24 1.61 -2.96 17.03
CA GLN A 24 1.62 -3.03 18.50
C GLN A 24 0.23 -3.34 19.05
N TRP A 25 -0.81 -2.71 18.51
CA TRP A 25 -2.17 -2.96 18.96
C TRP A 25 -2.62 -4.38 18.64
N LEU A 26 -2.31 -4.90 17.45
CA LEU A 26 -2.61 -6.29 17.08
C LEU A 26 -1.85 -7.29 17.95
N ALA A 27 -0.56 -7.07 18.20
CA ALA A 27 0.23 -7.96 19.04
C ALA A 27 -0.35 -8.12 20.46
N VAL A 28 -1.02 -7.09 20.99
CA VAL A 28 -1.65 -7.11 22.32
C VAL A 28 -3.07 -7.67 22.27
N ASN A 29 -3.89 -7.29 21.29
CA ASN A 29 -5.33 -7.56 21.30
C ASN A 29 -5.75 -8.73 20.41
N HIS A 30 -4.99 -9.00 19.35
CA HIS A 30 -5.27 -10.02 18.34
C HIS A 30 -3.97 -10.68 17.82
N PRO A 31 -3.18 -11.34 18.70
CA PRO A 31 -1.91 -11.94 18.33
C PRO A 31 -2.05 -13.09 17.31
N GLU A 32 -3.27 -13.60 17.10
CA GLU A 32 -3.60 -14.57 16.06
C GLU A 32 -3.66 -13.99 14.64
N ILE A 33 -3.70 -12.67 14.50
CA ILE A 33 -3.68 -12.01 13.19
C ILE A 33 -2.22 -11.81 12.77
N GLU A 34 -1.85 -12.38 11.64
CA GLU A 34 -0.55 -12.13 11.03
C GLU A 34 -0.52 -10.69 10.49
N PHE A 35 0.34 -9.85 11.05
CA PHE A 35 0.57 -8.50 10.56
C PHE A 35 1.74 -8.46 9.58
N LEU A 36 1.48 -7.95 8.37
CA LEU A 36 2.50 -7.72 7.36
C LEU A 36 2.59 -6.24 7.02
N CYS A 37 3.81 -5.73 6.98
CA CYS A 37 4.08 -4.42 6.41
C CYS A 37 5.43 -4.51 5.67
N PRO A 38 5.44 -4.90 4.38
CA PRO A 38 6.67 -4.95 3.61
C PRO A 38 7.20 -3.53 3.36
N GLN A 39 8.52 -3.40 3.22
CA GLN A 39 9.14 -2.18 2.73
C GLN A 39 8.82 -2.03 1.24
N LEU A 40 8.11 -0.97 0.87
CA LEU A 40 7.82 -0.64 -0.53
C LEU A 40 8.87 0.30 -1.09
N THR A 41 9.22 0.07 -2.35
CA THR A 41 9.96 1.01 -3.18
C THR A 41 8.96 2.04 -3.77
N PRO A 42 9.41 3.25 -4.16
CA PRO A 42 8.56 4.18 -4.88
C PRO A 42 8.37 3.82 -6.37
N TYR A 43 9.07 2.80 -6.87
CA TYR A 43 8.97 2.31 -8.26
C TYR A 43 7.73 1.41 -8.40
N PRO A 44 6.71 1.83 -9.15
CA PRO A 44 5.39 1.19 -9.12
C PRO A 44 5.39 -0.27 -9.59
N ALA A 45 6.11 -0.63 -10.65
CA ALA A 45 6.20 -2.02 -11.08
C ALA A 45 6.82 -2.95 -10.01
N ASP A 46 7.78 -2.47 -9.24
CA ASP A 46 8.39 -3.25 -8.16
C ASP A 46 7.47 -3.35 -6.94
N ALA A 47 6.82 -2.23 -6.57
CA ALA A 47 5.82 -2.22 -5.52
C ALA A 47 4.66 -3.17 -5.84
N GLN A 48 4.18 -3.17 -7.09
CA GLN A 48 3.15 -4.06 -7.59
C GLN A 48 3.52 -5.54 -7.36
N LYS A 49 4.69 -5.96 -7.86
CA LYS A 49 5.18 -7.35 -7.72
C LYS A 49 5.34 -7.76 -6.27
N LEU A 50 5.89 -6.87 -5.44
CA LEU A 50 6.08 -7.14 -4.02
C LEU A 50 4.73 -7.35 -3.32
N LEU A 51 3.74 -6.51 -3.61
CA LEU A 51 2.40 -6.62 -3.03
C LEU A 51 1.65 -7.87 -3.47
N GLU A 52 1.76 -8.27 -4.75
CA GLU A 52 1.21 -9.53 -5.25
C GLU A 52 1.81 -10.72 -4.50
N SER A 53 3.15 -10.80 -4.45
CA SER A 53 3.85 -11.88 -3.75
C SER A 53 3.52 -11.95 -2.25
N ALA A 54 3.23 -10.80 -1.62
CA ALA A 54 2.86 -10.74 -0.22
C ALA A 54 1.49 -11.39 0.07
N ILE A 55 0.56 -11.40 -0.88
CA ILE A 55 -0.79 -11.95 -0.67
C ILE A 55 -1.04 -13.27 -1.36
N GLU A 56 -0.41 -13.57 -2.49
CA GLU A 56 -0.76 -14.73 -3.33
C GLU A 56 -0.55 -16.07 -2.60
N GLY A 57 0.53 -16.19 -1.83
CA GLY A 57 0.79 -17.38 -1.01
C GLY A 57 -0.17 -17.58 0.17
N ARG A 58 -1.05 -16.59 0.45
CA ARG A 58 -2.02 -16.60 1.55
C ARG A 58 -3.44 -16.81 1.06
N LEU A 59 -3.67 -16.76 -0.24
CA LEU A 59 -4.97 -17.05 -0.84
C LEU A 59 -5.21 -18.57 -0.93
N PRO A 60 -6.47 -19.03 -0.79
CA PRO A 60 -7.71 -18.26 -0.59
C PRO A 60 -8.01 -17.93 0.89
N GLY A 61 -7.00 -17.92 1.76
CA GLY A 61 -7.15 -17.55 3.17
C GLY A 61 -7.65 -16.12 3.40
N SER A 62 -7.92 -15.79 4.66
CA SER A 62 -8.50 -14.50 5.04
C SER A 62 -7.44 -13.39 5.02
N VAL A 63 -7.28 -12.74 3.87
CA VAL A 63 -6.42 -11.57 3.69
C VAL A 63 -7.24 -10.28 3.77
N TYR A 64 -6.77 -9.33 4.57
CA TYR A 64 -7.32 -7.98 4.71
C TYR A 64 -6.24 -6.95 4.38
N LEU A 65 -6.67 -5.80 3.84
CA LEU A 65 -5.78 -4.73 3.43
C LEU A 65 -5.97 -3.51 4.32
N MET A 66 -4.90 -2.77 4.60
CA MET A 66 -4.96 -1.45 5.20
C MET A 66 -3.97 -0.53 4.48
N GLY A 67 -4.46 0.50 3.81
CA GLY A 67 -3.63 1.41 3.01
C GLY A 67 -3.71 2.84 3.50
N SER A 68 -2.56 3.52 3.61
CA SER A 68 -2.53 4.95 3.97
C SER A 68 -1.84 5.82 2.91
N SER A 69 -2.41 6.99 2.58
CA SER A 69 -1.89 7.86 1.50
C SER A 69 -1.71 7.07 0.19
N LEU A 70 -0.52 7.03 -0.42
CA LEU A 70 -0.23 6.20 -1.60
C LEU A 70 -0.48 4.71 -1.37
N GLY A 71 -0.34 4.22 -0.14
CA GLY A 71 -0.70 2.83 0.18
C GLY A 71 -2.20 2.56 0.03
N GLY A 72 -3.04 3.58 0.11
CA GLY A 72 -4.48 3.50 -0.18
C GLY A 72 -4.78 3.23 -1.65
N PHE A 73 -3.99 3.77 -2.58
CA PHE A 73 -4.08 3.46 -4.01
C PHE A 73 -3.80 1.97 -4.25
N TRP A 74 -2.67 1.48 -3.72
CA TRP A 74 -2.28 0.07 -3.82
C TRP A 74 -3.27 -0.88 -3.13
N ALA A 75 -3.81 -0.50 -1.97
CA ALA A 75 -4.86 -1.27 -1.30
C ALA A 75 -6.13 -1.34 -2.15
N THR A 76 -6.48 -0.24 -2.84
CA THR A 76 -7.63 -0.21 -3.75
C THR A 76 -7.43 -1.15 -4.93
N TRP A 77 -6.26 -1.10 -5.57
CA TRP A 77 -5.92 -1.99 -6.67
C TRP A 77 -5.96 -3.48 -6.27
N LEU A 78 -5.34 -3.85 -5.15
CA LEU A 78 -5.39 -5.23 -4.63
C LEU A 78 -6.81 -5.66 -4.26
N ALA A 79 -7.59 -4.78 -3.64
CA ALA A 79 -8.98 -5.05 -3.27
C ALA A 79 -9.84 -5.35 -4.50
N GLU A 80 -9.70 -4.58 -5.58
CA GLU A 80 -10.46 -4.81 -6.80
C GLU A 80 -9.96 -6.02 -7.59
N LYS A 81 -8.64 -6.26 -7.63
CA LYS A 81 -8.04 -7.39 -8.36
C LYS A 81 -8.38 -8.73 -7.72
N TYR A 82 -8.31 -8.83 -6.38
CA TYR A 82 -8.46 -10.09 -5.65
C TYR A 82 -9.77 -10.19 -4.84
N ASN A 83 -10.68 -9.22 -4.97
CA ASN A 83 -11.93 -9.15 -4.19
C ASN A 83 -11.68 -9.20 -2.67
N LEU A 84 -10.79 -8.33 -2.18
CA LEU A 84 -10.41 -8.25 -0.77
C LEU A 84 -11.05 -7.04 -0.10
N ARG A 85 -11.19 -7.10 1.24
CA ARG A 85 -11.64 -5.97 2.05
C ARG A 85 -10.46 -5.07 2.42
N ALA A 86 -10.67 -3.76 2.38
CA ALA A 86 -9.65 -2.76 2.62
C ALA A 86 -10.11 -1.64 3.56
N ILE A 87 -9.24 -1.29 4.52
CA ILE A 87 -9.34 -0.04 5.27
C ILE A 87 -8.45 1.00 4.58
N LEU A 88 -9.00 2.15 4.23
CA LEU A 88 -8.29 3.23 3.54
C LEU A 88 -8.16 4.44 4.47
N ILE A 89 -6.94 4.89 4.74
CA ILE A 89 -6.63 6.02 5.62
C ILE A 89 -6.11 7.18 4.77
N ASN A 90 -6.93 8.21 4.58
CA ASN A 90 -6.61 9.36 3.73
C ASN A 90 -5.94 8.94 2.40
N PRO A 91 -6.61 8.10 1.58
CA PRO A 91 -5.99 7.47 0.42
C PRO A 91 -5.68 8.49 -0.68
N ALA A 92 -4.56 8.29 -1.37
CA ALA A 92 -4.33 8.91 -2.67
C ALA A 92 -5.21 8.20 -3.71
N VAL A 93 -6.20 8.90 -4.27
CA VAL A 93 -7.11 8.32 -5.28
C VAL A 93 -6.51 8.37 -6.68
N ARG A 94 -5.84 9.47 -7.02
CA ARG A 94 -5.23 9.71 -8.34
C ARG A 94 -3.76 10.12 -8.21
N PRO A 95 -2.86 9.20 -7.84
CA PRO A 95 -1.46 9.54 -7.64
C PRO A 95 -0.76 10.16 -8.86
N GLN A 96 -1.19 9.78 -10.07
CA GLN A 96 -0.73 10.37 -11.33
C GLN A 96 -0.91 11.90 -11.43
N ASP A 97 -1.83 12.49 -10.65
CA ASP A 97 -2.08 13.94 -10.70
C ASP A 97 -0.99 14.71 -9.92
N PHE A 98 -0.34 14.11 -8.91
CA PHE A 98 0.70 14.77 -8.10
C PHE A 98 2.11 14.20 -8.30
N MET A 99 2.24 12.96 -8.78
CA MET A 99 3.54 12.34 -9.06
C MET A 99 4.46 13.12 -10.02
N PRO A 100 3.97 13.90 -11.02
CA PRO A 100 4.83 14.74 -11.84
C PRO A 100 5.77 15.67 -11.06
N ALA A 101 5.35 16.13 -9.87
CA ALA A 101 6.18 16.99 -9.01
C ALA A 101 7.41 16.28 -8.40
N TYR A 102 7.46 14.94 -8.49
CA TYR A 102 8.51 14.10 -7.93
C TYR A 102 9.40 13.44 -9.00
N LEU A 103 9.22 13.81 -10.27
CA LEU A 103 10.04 13.31 -11.37
C LEU A 103 11.39 14.03 -11.44
N GLU A 104 12.44 13.29 -11.76
CA GLU A 104 13.80 13.79 -11.99
C GLU A 104 14.38 14.62 -10.85
N VAL A 105 13.88 14.41 -9.63
CA VAL A 105 14.41 14.98 -8.39
C VAL A 105 14.90 13.87 -7.48
N ASP A 106 15.87 14.19 -6.64
CA ASP A 106 16.39 13.25 -5.66
C ASP A 106 15.40 13.16 -4.50
N LEU A 107 14.81 11.98 -4.33
CA LEU A 107 13.87 11.66 -3.28
C LEU A 107 14.59 10.88 -2.18
N LYS A 108 14.22 11.11 -0.92
CA LYS A 108 14.73 10.37 0.22
C LYS A 108 13.61 9.68 0.98
N SER A 109 13.91 8.49 1.47
CA SER A 109 13.05 7.81 2.44
C SER A 109 12.88 8.67 3.70
N TYR A 110 11.70 8.61 4.31
CA TYR A 110 11.42 9.28 5.59
C TYR A 110 12.01 8.55 6.80
N HIS A 111 12.45 7.30 6.65
CA HIS A 111 12.87 6.46 7.77
C HIS A 111 14.16 5.67 7.55
N THR A 112 14.73 5.73 6.33
CA THR A 112 15.97 5.03 5.95
C THR A 112 16.88 5.99 5.19
N ASP A 113 18.13 5.60 4.97
CA ASP A 113 19.10 6.39 4.18
C ASP A 113 18.94 6.20 2.66
N ASP A 114 17.90 5.46 2.24
CA ASP A 114 17.64 5.17 0.83
C ASP A 114 17.27 6.44 0.06
N SER A 115 17.76 6.51 -1.17
CA SER A 115 17.45 7.58 -2.11
C SER A 115 16.91 7.01 -3.42
N TYR A 116 15.99 7.74 -4.04
CA TYR A 116 15.27 7.31 -5.23
C TYR A 116 15.18 8.44 -6.24
N ARG A 117 14.99 8.10 -7.51
CA ARG A 117 14.76 9.08 -8.57
C ARG A 117 13.76 8.52 -9.56
N LEU A 118 12.56 9.11 -9.59
CA LEU A 118 11.50 8.70 -10.49
C LEU A 118 11.67 9.36 -11.85
N SER A 119 11.46 8.61 -12.92
CA SER A 119 11.26 9.14 -14.28
C SER A 119 9.84 8.90 -14.79
N ALA A 120 9.49 9.51 -15.92
CA ALA A 120 8.12 9.59 -16.44
C ALA A 120 7.43 8.22 -16.59
N HIS A 121 8.15 7.16 -16.96
CA HIS A 121 7.57 5.82 -17.14
C HIS A 121 6.93 5.26 -15.87
N HIS A 122 7.37 5.67 -14.67
CA HIS A 122 6.71 5.25 -13.44
C HIS A 122 5.29 5.81 -13.30
N ILE A 123 4.98 6.94 -13.93
CA ILE A 123 3.59 7.43 -13.99
C ILE A 123 2.75 6.52 -14.88
N ASP A 124 3.30 6.08 -16.01
CA ASP A 124 2.63 5.14 -16.91
C ASP A 124 2.32 3.82 -16.19
N GLU A 125 3.24 3.33 -15.35
CA GLU A 125 3.04 2.14 -14.51
C GLU A 125 1.90 2.32 -13.50
N ILE A 126 1.78 3.49 -12.87
CA ILE A 126 0.66 3.81 -11.97
C ILE A 126 -0.67 3.84 -12.73
N ILE A 127 -0.69 4.49 -13.90
CA ILE A 127 -1.89 4.56 -14.75
C ILE A 127 -2.32 3.16 -15.19
N ALA A 128 -1.36 2.27 -15.50
CA ALA A 128 -1.64 0.90 -15.93
C ALA A 128 -2.35 0.05 -14.85
N VAL A 129 -2.23 0.41 -13.57
CA VAL A 129 -2.88 -0.27 -12.44
C VAL A 129 -3.97 0.56 -11.76
N ASP A 130 -4.32 1.72 -12.32
CA ASP A 130 -5.45 2.53 -11.86
C ASP A 130 -6.77 1.87 -12.31
N VAL A 131 -7.50 1.29 -11.35
CA VAL A 131 -8.72 0.52 -11.59
C VAL A 131 -9.92 1.21 -10.96
N PRO A 132 -11.10 1.19 -11.63
CA PRO A 132 -12.31 1.75 -11.05
C PRO A 132 -12.79 0.93 -9.85
N VAL A 133 -13.31 1.62 -8.84
CA VAL A 133 -13.95 0.97 -7.70
C VAL A 133 -15.30 0.40 -8.15
N VAL A 134 -15.40 -0.92 -8.20
CA VAL A 134 -16.63 -1.64 -8.56
C VAL A 134 -17.23 -2.41 -7.39
N ARG A 135 -16.52 -2.48 -6.25
CA ARG A 135 -16.97 -3.18 -5.03
C ARG A 135 -16.94 -2.25 -3.80
N PRO A 136 -17.74 -1.17 -3.77
CA PRO A 136 -17.70 -0.18 -2.69
C PRO A 136 -17.90 -0.77 -1.28
N ASN A 137 -18.64 -1.88 -1.17
CA ASN A 137 -18.88 -2.57 0.11
C ASN A 137 -17.63 -3.26 0.69
N ASN A 138 -16.54 -3.37 -0.06
CA ASN A 138 -15.26 -3.90 0.42
C ASN A 138 -14.45 -2.87 1.22
N TYR A 139 -14.86 -1.60 1.22
CA TYR A 139 -14.04 -0.50 1.73
C TYR A 139 -14.57 0.09 3.03
N TRP A 140 -13.65 0.34 3.95
CA TRP A 140 -13.86 1.26 5.07
C TRP A 140 -12.93 2.46 4.90
N LEU A 141 -13.52 3.64 4.65
CA LEU A 141 -12.78 4.89 4.51
C LEU A 141 -12.64 5.62 5.85
N LEU A 142 -11.41 6.04 6.17
CA LEU A 142 -11.04 6.90 7.30
C LEU A 142 -10.39 8.17 6.74
N VAL A 143 -11.10 9.31 6.82
CA VAL A 143 -10.66 10.62 6.34
C VAL A 143 -10.60 11.64 7.46
#